data_AF-A0A9C8RJB2-F1
#
_entry.id   AF-A0A9C8RJB2-F1
#
_cell.length_a   1.000
_cell.length_b   1.000
_cell.length_c   1.000
_cell.angle_alpha   90.00
_cell.angle_beta   90.00
_cell.angle_gamma   90.00
#
_symmetry.space_group_name_H-M   'P 1'
#
loop_
_entity.id
_entity.type
_entity.pdbx_description
1 polymer ?
#
loop_
_entity_poly.entity_id
_entity_poly.type
_entity_poly.pdbx_seq_one_letter_code
_entity_poly.pdbx_strand_id
1 'polypeptide(L)'
;MAGFLLFIHVWLNIHHYLVSDIPWVIRQLFDVDEENNIPTWFSSANLMLTAALTLLLAIDKWRHRDRWRYHWMLLGWGFLLLSLDEMAGLHESLNVVTETSWAVYALPLALVLAIVFVRFLYFLPARTASLFVLSGLIFLGGAVGVELYTEPFLYNDELNTLAYNLWTPVEEGMEMFGVILFQYALLNYMTKDTGLLCKISFSQ
;
A
#
# COMPACT_ATOMS: atom_id res chain seq x y z
N MET A 1 -13.86 3.83 3.42
CA MET A 1 -13.09 3.75 4.68
C MET A 1 -11.86 4.65 4.59
N ALA A 2 -10.88 4.39 3.70
CA ALA A 2 -9.68 5.24 3.50
C ALA A 2 -9.94 6.76 3.61
N GLY A 3 -10.78 7.34 2.73
CA GLY A 3 -11.05 8.78 2.77
C GLY A 3 -11.67 9.32 4.07
N PHE A 4 -12.35 8.48 4.85
CA PHE A 4 -12.88 8.86 6.17
C PHE A 4 -11.76 8.89 7.23
N LEU A 5 -10.83 7.93 7.19
CA LEU A 5 -9.66 7.89 8.07
C LEU A 5 -8.75 9.10 7.80
N LEU A 6 -8.42 9.36 6.53
CA LEU A 6 -7.65 10.55 6.13
C LEU A 6 -8.31 11.85 6.58
N PHE A 7 -9.64 11.95 6.44
CA PHE A 7 -10.39 13.12 6.89
C PHE A 7 -10.28 13.33 8.40
N ILE A 8 -10.44 12.26 9.20
CA ILE A 8 -10.32 12.36 10.65
C ILE A 8 -8.91 12.78 11.05
N HIS A 9 -7.87 12.18 10.47
CA HIS A 9 -6.47 12.54 10.71
C HIS A 9 -6.22 14.04 10.49
N VAL A 10 -6.62 14.55 9.32
CA VAL A 10 -6.48 15.97 8.97
C VAL A 10 -7.25 16.86 9.94
N TRP A 11 -8.49 16.49 10.26
CA TRP A 11 -9.32 17.26 11.17
C TRP A 11 -8.73 17.33 12.58
N LEU A 12 -8.25 16.20 13.11
CA LEU A 12 -7.62 16.12 14.42
C LEU A 12 -6.34 16.96 14.48
N ASN A 13 -5.49 16.88 13.46
CA ASN A 13 -4.26 17.66 13.42
C ASN A 13 -4.53 19.16 13.31
N ILE A 14 -5.44 19.60 12.43
CA ILE A 14 -5.82 21.01 12.34
C ILE A 14 -6.36 21.52 13.68
N HIS A 15 -7.22 20.75 14.35
CA HIS A 15 -7.80 21.16 15.62
C HIS A 15 -6.75 21.19 16.74
N HIS A 16 -5.83 20.22 16.78
CA HIS A 16 -4.75 20.17 17.76
C HIS A 16 -3.83 21.39 17.68
N TYR A 17 -3.37 21.73 16.48
CA TYR A 17 -2.39 22.80 16.29
C TYR A 17 -3.00 24.21 16.25
N LEU A 18 -4.28 24.37 15.87
CA LEU A 18 -4.90 25.69 15.68
C LEU A 18 -5.99 26.07 16.70
N VAL A 19 -6.59 25.09 17.40
CA VAL A 19 -7.74 25.35 18.27
C VAL A 19 -7.43 25.03 19.72
N SER A 20 -7.09 23.76 20.01
CA SER A 20 -6.79 23.32 21.37
C SER A 20 -6.08 21.97 21.36
N ASP A 21 -5.24 21.74 22.36
CA ASP A 21 -4.57 20.47 22.53
C ASP A 21 -5.54 19.29 22.66
N ILE A 22 -5.33 18.28 21.81
CA ILE A 22 -6.07 17.01 21.84
C ILE A 22 -5.17 15.97 22.51
N PRO A 23 -5.69 15.17 23.47
CA PRO A 23 -4.94 14.09 24.06
C PRO A 23 -4.34 13.16 23.01
N TRP A 24 -3.06 12.84 23.15
CA TRP A 24 -2.32 12.01 22.18
C TRP A 24 -3.02 10.69 21.87
N VAL A 25 -3.60 10.01 22.88
CA VAL A 25 -4.34 8.74 22.71
C VAL A 25 -5.48 8.85 21.67
N ILE A 26 -6.14 10.01 21.59
CA ILE A 26 -7.23 10.22 20.62
C ILE A 26 -6.66 10.46 19.22
N ARG A 27 -5.53 11.18 19.12
CA ARG A 27 -4.83 11.41 17.86
C ARG A 27 -4.30 10.09 17.31
N GLN A 28 -3.51 9.37 18.10
CA GLN A 28 -2.89 8.10 17.73
C GLN A 28 -3.89 7.04 17.25
N LEU A 29 -5.12 7.03 17.75
CA LEU A 29 -6.15 6.07 17.29
C LEU A 29 -6.55 6.24 15.82
N PHE A 30 -6.41 7.45 15.28
CA PHE A 30 -6.74 7.81 13.89
C PHE A 30 -5.58 8.46 13.14
N ASP A 31 -4.40 8.41 13.73
CA ASP A 31 -3.20 8.93 13.10
C ASP A 31 -2.80 7.96 11.99
N VAL A 32 -2.61 8.48 10.79
CA VAL A 32 -2.25 7.63 9.65
C VAL A 32 -0.74 7.40 9.58
N ASP A 33 0.07 8.18 10.29
CA ASP A 33 1.54 8.01 10.39
C ASP A 33 1.92 6.92 11.42
N GLU A 34 1.06 6.71 12.41
CA GLU A 34 1.39 5.84 13.55
C GLU A 34 0.96 4.40 13.31
N GLU A 35 1.62 3.49 14.02
CA GLU A 35 1.27 2.08 14.06
C GLU A 35 0.26 1.72 15.14
N ASN A 36 -0.23 0.46 15.09
CA ASN A 36 -1.08 -0.16 16.11
C ASN A 36 -2.43 0.56 16.32
N ASN A 37 -3.01 1.12 15.26
CA ASN A 37 -4.27 1.85 15.31
C ASN A 37 -5.27 1.41 14.22
N ILE A 38 -6.33 2.20 14.03
CA ILE A 38 -7.40 1.89 13.06
C ILE A 38 -6.91 2.03 11.60
N PRO A 39 -6.22 3.14 11.21
CA PRO A 39 -5.52 3.24 9.93
C PRO A 39 -4.61 2.05 9.60
N THR A 40 -3.64 1.71 10.45
CA THR A 40 -2.69 0.62 10.20
C THR A 40 -3.42 -0.71 10.00
N TRP A 41 -4.44 -0.99 10.83
CA TRP A 41 -5.28 -2.19 10.66
C TRP A 41 -5.98 -2.22 9.31
N PHE A 42 -6.53 -1.08 8.87
CA PHE A 42 -7.21 -0.97 7.58
C PHE A 42 -6.24 -1.19 6.42
N SER A 43 -5.09 -0.50 6.41
CA SER A 43 -4.03 -0.64 5.40
C SER A 43 -3.52 -2.07 5.31
N SER A 44 -3.18 -2.68 6.46
CA SER A 44 -2.70 -4.06 6.51
C SER A 44 -3.77 -5.05 6.04
N ALA A 45 -5.03 -4.90 6.46
CA ALA A 45 -6.13 -5.74 5.99
C ALA A 45 -6.38 -5.59 4.48
N ASN A 46 -6.23 -4.38 3.95
CA ASN A 46 -6.38 -4.08 2.53
C ASN A 46 -5.26 -4.75 1.70
N LEU A 47 -4.01 -4.68 2.16
CA LEU A 47 -2.88 -5.37 1.56
C LEU A 47 -3.04 -6.90 1.65
N MET A 48 -3.46 -7.44 2.80
CA MET A 48 -3.73 -8.86 3.00
C MET A 48 -4.82 -9.38 2.06
N LEU A 49 -5.91 -8.63 1.88
CA LEU A 49 -6.96 -8.99 0.93
C LEU A 49 -6.41 -9.04 -0.50
N THR A 50 -5.58 -8.06 -0.88
CA THR A 50 -4.92 -8.01 -2.19
C THR A 50 -3.99 -9.21 -2.39
N ALA A 51 -3.21 -9.55 -1.38
CA ALA A 51 -2.34 -10.72 -1.36
C ALA A 51 -3.16 -12.00 -1.56
N ALA A 52 -4.23 -12.18 -0.78
CA ALA A 52 -5.10 -13.36 -0.88
C ALA A 52 -5.72 -13.50 -2.28
N LEU A 53 -6.29 -12.44 -2.83
CA LEU A 53 -6.88 -12.45 -4.18
C LEU A 53 -5.83 -12.77 -5.25
N THR A 54 -4.64 -12.17 -5.15
CA THR A 54 -3.56 -12.37 -6.11
C THR A 54 -2.99 -13.79 -6.02
N LEU A 55 -2.85 -14.35 -4.81
CA LEU A 55 -2.39 -15.72 -4.60
C LEU A 55 -3.44 -16.75 -5.07
N LEU A 56 -4.73 -16.49 -4.85
CA LEU A 56 -5.80 -17.33 -5.40
C LEU A 56 -5.74 -17.38 -6.93
N LEU A 57 -5.54 -16.23 -7.58
CA LEU A 57 -5.31 -16.16 -9.02
C LEU A 57 -4.01 -16.89 -9.41
N ALA A 58 -2.93 -16.72 -8.64
CA ALA A 58 -1.66 -17.38 -8.91
C ALA A 58 -1.78 -18.91 -8.87
N ILE A 59 -2.55 -19.46 -7.92
CA ILE A 59 -2.83 -20.90 -7.81
C ILE A 59 -3.58 -21.39 -9.05
N ASP A 60 -4.58 -20.66 -9.52
CA ASP A 60 -5.29 -21.00 -10.76
C ASP A 60 -4.35 -21.01 -11.98
N LYS A 61 -3.55 -19.95 -12.12
CA LYS A 61 -2.53 -19.82 -13.17
C LYS A 61 -1.49 -20.94 -13.12
N TRP A 62 -1.15 -21.40 -11.92
CA TRP A 62 -0.27 -22.54 -11.73
C TRP A 62 -0.87 -23.85 -12.27
N ARG A 63 -2.13 -24.12 -11.93
CA ARG A 63 -2.86 -25.33 -12.38
C ARG A 63 -2.96 -25.41 -13.91
N HIS A 64 -3.15 -24.27 -14.56
CA HIS A 64 -3.23 -24.16 -16.02
C HIS A 64 -1.86 -24.02 -16.71
N ARG A 65 -0.76 -24.15 -15.97
CA ARG A 65 0.63 -24.02 -16.47
C ARG A 65 0.86 -22.70 -17.24
N ASP A 66 0.24 -21.62 -16.77
CA ASP A 66 0.42 -20.30 -17.35
C ASP A 66 1.90 -19.90 -17.29
N ARG A 67 2.40 -19.32 -18.39
CA ARG A 67 3.79 -18.86 -18.53
C ARG A 67 4.21 -17.90 -17.43
N TRP A 68 3.28 -17.10 -16.92
CA TRP A 68 3.52 -16.02 -15.97
C TRP A 68 3.12 -16.37 -14.53
N ARG A 69 2.87 -17.65 -14.23
CA ARG A 69 2.49 -18.12 -12.88
C ARG A 69 3.41 -17.63 -11.75
N TYR A 70 4.73 -17.57 -11.99
CA TYR A 70 5.70 -17.09 -11.00
C TYR A 70 5.58 -15.59 -10.72
N HIS A 71 5.16 -14.79 -11.71
CA HIS A 71 4.97 -13.35 -11.53
C HIS A 71 3.73 -13.07 -10.69
N TRP A 72 2.66 -13.84 -10.89
CA TRP A 72 1.48 -13.80 -10.04
C TRP A 72 1.79 -14.23 -8.60
N MET A 73 2.60 -15.29 -8.40
CA MET A 73 3.05 -15.67 -7.06
C MET A 73 3.90 -14.58 -6.41
N LEU A 74 4.84 -13.99 -7.16
CA LEU A 74 5.70 -12.93 -6.66
C LEU A 74 4.88 -11.70 -6.23
N LEU A 75 3.88 -11.28 -7.02
CA LEU A 75 2.96 -10.20 -6.62
C LEU A 75 2.20 -10.56 -5.35
N GLY A 76 1.61 -11.76 -5.28
CA GLY A 76 0.83 -12.18 -4.12
C GLY A 76 1.65 -12.24 -2.84
N TRP A 77 2.87 -12.78 -2.90
CA TRP A 77 3.80 -12.77 -1.77
C TRP A 77 4.31 -11.37 -1.44
N GLY A 78 4.54 -10.52 -2.44
CA GLY A 78 4.93 -9.12 -2.25
C GLY A 78 3.89 -8.35 -1.43
N PHE A 79 2.61 -8.42 -1.81
CA PHE A 79 1.54 -7.81 -1.02
C PHE A 79 1.40 -8.38 0.39
N LEU A 80 1.67 -9.68 0.56
CA LEU A 80 1.66 -10.29 1.89
C LEU A 80 2.79 -9.74 2.77
N LEU A 81 3.98 -9.54 2.19
CA LEU A 81 5.11 -8.93 2.90
C LEU A 81 4.82 -7.47 3.25
N LEU A 82 4.22 -6.69 2.33
CA LEU A 82 3.78 -5.32 2.62
C LEU A 82 2.73 -5.28 3.73
N SER A 83 1.77 -6.22 3.75
CA SER A 83 0.78 -6.32 4.83
C SER A 83 1.41 -6.62 6.19
N LEU A 84 2.46 -7.44 6.21
CA LEU A 84 3.22 -7.75 7.43
C LEU A 84 4.04 -6.56 7.88
N ASP A 85 4.71 -5.88 6.96
CA ASP A 85 5.47 -4.67 7.21
C ASP A 85 4.59 -3.58 7.83
N GLU A 86 3.46 -3.26 7.19
CA GLU A 86 2.48 -2.30 7.68
C GLU A 86 2.05 -2.55 9.14
N MET A 87 1.79 -3.82 9.51
CA MET A 87 1.34 -4.14 10.87
C MET A 87 2.48 -4.19 11.89
N ALA A 88 3.70 -4.50 11.44
CA ALA A 88 4.85 -4.75 12.31
C ALA A 88 5.87 -3.62 12.33
N GLY A 89 5.72 -2.61 11.49
CA GLY A 89 6.60 -1.45 11.49
C GLY A 89 8.02 -1.72 11.04
N LEU A 90 8.21 -2.62 10.07
CA LEU A 90 9.57 -3.06 9.76
C LEU A 90 10.34 -1.95 9.06
N HIS A 91 9.70 -1.20 8.17
CA HIS A 91 10.34 -0.10 7.48
C HIS A 91 10.64 1.09 8.40
N GLU A 92 9.74 1.42 9.34
CA GLU A 92 10.02 2.39 10.41
C GLU A 92 11.20 1.94 11.28
N SER A 93 11.22 0.66 11.67
CA SER A 93 12.34 0.09 12.43
C SER A 93 13.67 0.20 11.66
N LEU A 94 13.63 0.09 10.32
CA LEU A 94 14.81 0.30 9.48
C LEU A 94 15.24 1.77 9.46
N ASN A 95 14.30 2.72 9.40
CA ASN A 95 14.60 4.16 9.50
C ASN A 95 15.38 4.45 10.78
N VAL A 96 14.92 3.92 11.91
CA VAL A 96 15.57 4.11 13.22
C VAL A 96 16.96 3.48 13.27
N VAL A 97 17.14 2.27 12.76
CA VAL A 97 18.43 1.55 12.83
C VAL A 97 19.48 2.12 11.87
N THR A 98 19.05 2.64 10.73
CA THR A 98 19.96 3.13 9.67
C THR A 98 20.11 4.64 9.63
N GLU A 99 19.32 5.38 10.43
CA GLU A 99 19.25 6.85 10.44
C GLU A 99 19.00 7.45 9.04
N THR A 100 18.37 6.66 8.16
CA THR A 100 18.11 6.97 6.74
C THR A 100 16.74 6.46 6.38
N SER A 101 16.00 7.18 5.54
CA SER A 101 14.71 6.67 5.06
C SER A 101 14.89 5.33 4.30
N TRP A 102 14.03 4.37 4.63
CA TRP A 102 13.97 3.06 4.02
C TRP A 102 13.69 3.15 2.52
N ALA A 103 13.04 4.23 2.08
CA ALA A 103 12.76 4.53 0.68
C ALA A 103 14.03 4.54 -0.18
N VAL A 104 15.18 4.90 0.40
CA VAL A 104 16.49 4.81 -0.28
C VAL A 104 16.84 3.37 -0.66
N TYR A 105 16.49 2.40 0.18
CA TYR A 105 16.67 0.96 -0.09
C TYR A 105 15.54 0.38 -0.94
N ALA A 106 14.32 0.89 -0.75
CA ALA A 106 13.13 0.46 -1.50
C ALA A 106 13.22 0.83 -2.99
N LEU A 107 13.74 2.01 -3.32
CA LEU A 107 13.78 2.52 -4.69
C LEU A 107 14.56 1.60 -5.67
N PRO A 108 15.80 1.17 -5.38
CA PRO A 108 16.50 0.19 -6.22
C PRO A 108 15.73 -1.12 -6.39
N LEU A 109 15.13 -1.62 -5.31
CA LEU A 109 14.33 -2.84 -5.34
C LEU A 109 13.09 -2.66 -6.24
N ALA A 110 12.38 -1.55 -6.10
CA ALA A 110 11.23 -1.19 -6.93
C ALA A 110 11.59 -1.09 -8.41
N LEU A 111 12.75 -0.52 -8.75
CA LEU A 111 13.25 -0.45 -10.13
C LEU A 111 13.55 -1.84 -10.71
N VAL A 112 14.20 -2.72 -9.93
CA VAL A 112 14.44 -4.11 -10.33
C VAL A 112 13.12 -4.85 -10.57
N LEU A 113 12.16 -4.72 -9.66
CA LEU A 113 10.83 -5.29 -9.81
C LEU A 113 10.14 -4.73 -11.06
N ALA A 114 10.15 -3.42 -11.28
CA ALA A 114 9.58 -2.81 -12.47
C ALA A 114 10.12 -3.47 -13.76
N ILE A 115 11.44 -3.63 -13.86
CA ILE A 115 12.11 -4.30 -15.00
C ILE A 115 11.63 -5.76 -15.16
N VAL A 116 11.59 -6.52 -14.07
CA VAL A 116 11.11 -7.91 -14.07
C VAL A 116 9.66 -7.99 -14.57
N PHE A 117 8.82 -7.05 -14.16
CA PHE A 117 7.39 -7.04 -14.48
C PHE A 117 7.05 -6.40 -15.84
N VAL A 118 7.96 -5.67 -16.51
CA VAL A 118 7.69 -5.05 -17.83
C VAL A 118 7.11 -6.06 -18.81
N ARG A 119 7.77 -7.22 -18.98
CA ARG A 119 7.34 -8.21 -19.98
C ARG A 119 6.05 -8.93 -19.59
N PHE A 120 5.79 -9.05 -18.29
CA PHE A 120 4.53 -9.55 -17.76
C PHE A 120 3.38 -8.58 -18.05
N LEU A 121 3.58 -7.28 -17.81
CA LEU A 121 2.57 -6.24 -18.06
C LEU A 121 2.17 -6.19 -19.53
N TYR A 122 3.13 -6.36 -20.46
CA TYR A 122 2.82 -6.45 -21.89
C TYR A 122 1.95 -7.63 -22.30
N PHE A 123 1.89 -8.70 -21.48
CA PHE A 123 1.05 -9.86 -21.77
C PHE A 123 -0.39 -9.69 -21.28
N LEU A 124 -0.63 -8.79 -20.33
CA LEU A 124 -1.96 -8.53 -19.81
C LEU A 124 -2.80 -7.72 -20.81
N PRO A 125 -4.15 -7.84 -20.76
CA PRO A 125 -5.03 -6.92 -21.48
C PRO A 125 -4.66 -5.47 -21.19
N ALA A 126 -4.62 -4.62 -22.22
CA ALA A 126 -4.10 -3.24 -22.12
C ALA A 126 -4.76 -2.41 -21.00
N ARG A 127 -6.06 -2.62 -20.75
CA ARG A 127 -6.78 -1.97 -19.65
C ARG A 127 -6.29 -2.45 -18.28
N THR A 128 -6.06 -3.74 -18.10
CA THR A 128 -5.54 -4.30 -16.84
C THR A 128 -4.10 -3.85 -16.62
N ALA A 129 -3.26 -3.91 -17.65
CA ALA A 129 -1.87 -3.47 -17.59
C ALA A 129 -1.76 -1.99 -17.19
N SER A 130 -2.53 -1.11 -17.84
CA SER A 130 -2.52 0.33 -17.53
C SER A 130 -3.01 0.64 -16.12
N LEU A 131 -4.04 -0.05 -15.63
CA LEU A 131 -4.50 0.11 -14.26
C LEU A 131 -3.48 -0.40 -13.24
N PHE A 132 -2.78 -1.51 -13.52
CA PHE A 132 -1.70 -2.02 -12.65
C PHE A 132 -0.51 -1.05 -12.58
N VAL A 133 -0.13 -0.47 -13.72
CA VAL A 133 0.92 0.55 -13.77
C VAL A 133 0.48 1.79 -12.99
N LEU A 134 -0.74 2.27 -13.21
CA LEU A 134 -1.27 3.43 -12.49
C LEU A 134 -1.34 3.19 -10.98
N SER A 135 -1.84 2.02 -10.54
CA SER A 135 -1.86 1.68 -9.11
C SER A 135 -0.46 1.62 -8.52
N GLY A 136 0.51 1.05 -9.25
CA GLY A 136 1.90 0.97 -8.79
C GLY A 136 2.55 2.35 -8.71
N LEU A 137 2.29 3.24 -9.66
CA LEU A 137 2.80 4.61 -9.64
C LEU A 137 2.20 5.44 -8.50
N ILE A 138 0.91 5.27 -8.21
CA ILE A 138 0.27 5.94 -7.08
C ILE A 138 0.87 5.42 -5.77
N PHE A 139 0.93 4.09 -5.59
CA PHE A 139 1.49 3.48 -4.37
C PHE A 139 2.95 3.90 -4.14
N LEU A 140 3.84 3.68 -5.13
CA LEU A 140 5.26 4.05 -5.01
C LEU A 140 5.47 5.57 -4.92
N GLY A 141 4.53 6.36 -5.44
CA GLY A 141 4.56 7.81 -5.29
C GLY A 141 4.40 8.24 -3.83
N GLY A 142 3.62 7.51 -3.02
CA GLY A 142 3.54 7.71 -1.57
C GLY A 142 4.80 7.17 -0.90
N ALA A 143 4.91 5.83 -0.85
CA ALA A 143 5.94 5.04 -0.16
C ALA A 143 7.40 5.42 -0.43
N VAL A 144 7.67 6.06 -1.57
CA VAL A 144 9.03 6.49 -1.93
C VAL A 144 9.04 7.98 -2.24
N GLY A 145 8.08 8.48 -3.01
CA GLY A 145 8.08 9.86 -3.46
C GLY A 145 7.79 10.86 -2.35
N VAL A 146 6.73 10.63 -1.55
CA VAL A 146 6.36 11.53 -0.45
C VAL A 146 7.31 11.33 0.73
N GLU A 147 7.61 10.09 1.09
CA GLU A 147 8.59 9.72 2.14
C GLU A 147 9.96 10.42 1.95
N LEU A 148 10.55 10.38 0.74
CA LEU A 148 11.81 11.09 0.46
C LEU A 148 11.65 12.61 0.45
N TYR A 149 10.44 13.12 0.15
CA TYR A 149 10.16 14.54 0.18
C TYR A 149 9.98 15.08 1.62
N THR A 150 9.41 14.25 2.51
CA THR A 150 9.21 14.55 3.92
C THR A 150 10.45 14.22 4.78
N GLU A 151 11.44 13.49 4.25
CA GLU A 151 12.71 13.18 4.92
C GLU A 151 13.39 14.37 5.62
N PRO A 152 13.45 15.60 5.06
CA PRO A 152 14.04 16.74 5.77
C PRO A 152 13.34 17.09 7.09
N PHE A 153 12.06 16.77 7.26
CA PHE A 153 11.34 16.97 8.52
C PHE A 153 11.89 16.05 9.63
N LEU A 154 12.32 14.83 9.28
CA LEU A 154 12.97 13.91 10.21
C LEU A 154 14.31 14.49 10.70
N TYR A 155 15.16 14.95 9.79
CA TYR A 155 16.49 15.47 10.14
C TYR A 155 16.47 16.79 10.92
N ASN A 156 15.41 17.58 10.76
CA ASN A 156 15.25 18.87 11.44
C ASN A 156 14.44 18.77 12.75
N ASP A 157 14.03 17.56 13.18
CA ASP A 157 13.17 17.34 14.36
C ASP A 157 11.79 18.04 14.24
N GLU A 158 11.23 18.05 13.03
CA GLU A 158 9.99 18.74 12.65
C GLU A 158 8.80 17.77 12.41
N LEU A 159 8.91 16.51 12.85
CA LEU A 159 7.82 15.53 12.74
C LEU A 159 6.58 15.97 13.55
N ASN A 160 6.79 16.65 14.67
CA ASN A 160 5.72 17.20 15.51
C ASN A 160 5.24 18.59 15.02
N THR A 161 5.14 18.79 13.71
CA THR A 161 4.63 20.02 13.11
C THR A 161 3.34 19.77 12.33
N LEU A 162 2.48 20.80 12.24
CA LEU A 162 1.28 20.72 11.39
C LEU A 162 1.64 20.48 9.92
N ALA A 163 2.77 21.01 9.45
CA ALA A 163 3.20 20.85 8.07
C ALA A 163 3.49 19.38 7.74
N TYR A 164 4.28 18.69 8.57
CA TYR A 164 4.55 17.26 8.42
C TYR A 164 3.25 16.43 8.48
N ASN A 165 2.43 16.68 9.51
CA ASN A 165 1.18 15.94 9.72
C ASN A 165 0.13 16.13 8.60
N LEU A 166 0.27 17.17 7.77
CA LEU A 166 -0.58 17.37 6.57
C LEU A 166 0.00 16.71 5.31
N TRP A 167 1.28 16.33 5.30
CA TRP A 167 1.89 15.52 4.24
C TRP A 167 1.62 14.03 4.43
N THR A 168 1.64 13.52 5.66
CA THR A 168 1.31 12.12 5.95
C THR A 168 0.01 11.62 5.28
N PRO A 169 -1.15 12.31 5.35
CA PRO A 169 -2.36 11.81 4.69
C PRO A 169 -2.27 11.81 3.15
N VAL A 170 -1.31 12.54 2.57
CA VAL A 170 -1.02 12.45 1.12
C VAL A 170 -0.28 11.14 0.84
N GLU A 171 0.76 10.85 1.61
CA GLU A 171 1.53 9.61 1.54
C GLU A 171 0.64 8.37 1.71
N GLU A 172 0.04 8.26 2.89
CA GLU A 172 -0.85 7.17 3.29
C GLU A 172 -2.06 7.03 2.37
N GLY A 173 -2.61 8.17 1.95
CA GLY A 173 -3.70 8.19 0.99
C GLY A 173 -3.28 7.58 -0.34
N MET A 174 -2.12 7.94 -0.86
CA MET A 174 -1.58 7.38 -2.10
C MET A 174 -1.38 5.87 -1.98
N GLU A 175 -0.83 5.39 -0.87
CA GLU A 175 -0.67 3.96 -0.65
C GLU A 175 -2.00 3.21 -0.63
N MET A 176 -2.94 3.64 0.22
CA MET A 176 -4.25 3.02 0.34
C MET A 176 -5.01 3.02 -1.00
N PHE A 177 -5.04 4.15 -1.70
CA PHE A 177 -5.76 4.26 -2.99
C PHE A 177 -5.05 3.50 -4.11
N GLY A 178 -3.72 3.43 -4.11
CA GLY A 178 -2.95 2.60 -5.02
C GLY A 178 -3.34 1.12 -4.91
N VAL A 179 -3.39 0.59 -3.68
CA VAL A 179 -3.81 -0.80 -3.42
C VAL A 179 -5.27 -1.04 -3.83
N ILE A 180 -6.18 -0.13 -3.48
CA ILE A 180 -7.61 -0.24 -3.86
C ILE A 180 -7.78 -0.28 -5.39
N LEU A 181 -7.04 0.57 -6.11
CA LEU A 181 -7.08 0.59 -7.57
C LEU A 181 -6.54 -0.71 -8.17
N PHE A 182 -5.46 -1.25 -7.60
CA PHE A 182 -4.91 -2.55 -8.00
C PHE A 182 -5.93 -3.67 -7.78
N GLN A 183 -6.57 -3.71 -6.61
CA GLN A 183 -7.63 -4.69 -6.30
C GLN A 183 -8.78 -4.62 -7.30
N TYR A 184 -9.26 -3.41 -7.62
CA TYR A 184 -10.30 -3.21 -8.62
C TYR A 184 -9.88 -3.80 -9.98
N ALA A 185 -8.66 -3.50 -10.43
CA ALA A 185 -8.13 -4.01 -11.69
C ALA A 185 -7.98 -5.53 -11.68
N LEU A 186 -7.51 -6.10 -10.57
CA LEU A 186 -7.34 -7.54 -10.37
C LEU A 186 -8.69 -8.27 -10.43
N LEU A 187 -9.70 -7.80 -9.69
CA LEU A 187 -11.04 -8.38 -9.71
C LEU A 187 -11.68 -8.27 -11.10
N ASN A 188 -11.50 -7.15 -11.79
CA ASN A 188 -11.97 -6.97 -13.15
C ASN A 188 -11.30 -7.95 -14.12
N TYR A 189 -9.99 -8.19 -13.97
CA TYR A 189 -9.26 -9.20 -14.76
C TYR A 189 -9.74 -10.63 -14.45
N MET A 190 -9.93 -10.96 -13.17
CA MET A 190 -10.41 -12.28 -12.75
C MET A 190 -11.81 -12.60 -13.30
N THR A 191 -12.69 -11.59 -13.34
CA THR A 191 -14.08 -11.76 -13.77
C THR A 191 -14.24 -11.75 -15.30
N LYS A 192 -13.61 -10.80 -15.99
CA LYS A 192 -13.84 -10.60 -17.43
C LYS A 192 -12.88 -11.37 -18.33
N ASP A 193 -11.62 -11.48 -17.92
CA ASP A 193 -10.57 -12.00 -18.80
C ASP A 193 -10.22 -13.47 -18.52
N THR A 194 -10.39 -13.93 -17.27
CA THR A 194 -10.13 -15.33 -16.90
C THR A 194 -11.38 -16.16 -16.62
N GLY A 195 -12.55 -15.52 -16.45
CA GLY A 195 -13.79 -16.20 -16.06
C GLY A 195 -13.69 -16.91 -14.70
N LEU A 196 -12.71 -16.53 -13.87
CA LEU A 196 -12.47 -17.09 -12.55
C LEU A 196 -13.49 -16.49 -11.58
N LEU A 197 -14.70 -17.02 -11.59
CA LEU A 197 -15.66 -16.77 -10.54
C LEU A 197 -15.35 -17.72 -9.40
N CYS A 198 -14.95 -17.18 -8.25
CA CYS A 198 -14.90 -17.94 -7.01
C CYS A 198 -16.34 -18.31 -6.62
N LYS A 199 -16.89 -19.36 -7.24
CA LYS A 199 -18.14 -19.98 -6.80
C LYS A 199 -17.81 -20.67 -5.48
N ILE A 200 -18.13 -20.01 -4.37
CA ILE A 200 -18.18 -20.66 -3.07
C ILE A 200 -19.38 -21.62 -3.11
N SER A 201 -19.14 -22.83 -3.62
CA SER A 201 -20.11 -23.91 -3.56
C SER A 201 -20.02 -24.51 -2.17
N PHE A 202 -20.95 -24.14 -1.29
CA PHE A 202 -21.20 -24.94 -0.11
C PHE A 202 -21.80 -26.27 -0.59
N SER A 203 -21.01 -27.34 -0.54
CA SER A 203 -21.57 -28.69 -0.66
C SER A 203 -22.50 -28.89 0.53
N GLN A 204 -23.81 -28.95 0.27
CA GLN A 204 -24.75 -29.54 1.21
C GLN A 204 -24.59 -31.06 1.23
#